data_AF-A0A2N9MM55-F1
#
_entry.id   AF-A0A2N9MM55-F1
#
_cell.length_a   1.000
_cell.length_b   1.000
_cell.length_c   1.000
_cell.angle_alpha   90.00
_cell.angle_beta   90.00
_cell.angle_gamma   90.00
#
_symmetry.space_group_name_H-M   'P 1'
#
loop_
_entity.id
_entity.type
_entity.pdbx_description
1 polymer ?
#
loop_
_entity_poly.entity_id
_entity_poly.type
_entity_poly.pdbx_seq_one_letter_code
_entity_poly.pdbx_strand_id
1 'polypeptide(L)'
;MGFYLWLNDELAWAQGTYEYRPMGTAVIAASDLFRRRDFDPRRKLKAPSDARFAGQFASLGHLNAQLEKRRKKLRCERSEPPSPTPNP
;
A
#
# COMPACT_ATOMS: atom_id res chain seq x y z
N MET A 1 -0.52 -5.63 -18.27
CA MET A 1 -0.55 -4.57 -17.23
C MET A 1 -0.23 -5.16 -15.88
N GLY A 2 0.80 -4.68 -15.19
CA GLY A 2 1.18 -5.18 -13.87
C GLY A 2 1.45 -4.04 -12.90
N PHE A 3 1.16 -4.23 -11.62
CA PHE A 3 1.37 -3.25 -10.57
C PHE A 3 2.30 -3.84 -9.52
N TYR A 4 3.32 -3.10 -9.13
CA TYR A 4 4.21 -3.48 -8.04
C TYR A 4 3.89 -2.63 -6.83
N LEU A 5 3.83 -3.24 -5.65
CA LEU A 5 3.49 -2.56 -4.41
C LEU A 5 4.63 -2.67 -3.40
N TRP A 6 5.00 -1.52 -2.83
CA TRP A 6 5.85 -1.42 -1.66
C TRP A 6 5.09 -0.68 -0.56
N LEU A 7 5.25 -1.13 0.69
CA LEU A 7 4.53 -0.63 1.85
C LEU A 7 5.53 -0.39 2.98
N ASN A 8 5.39 0.74 3.67
CA ASN A 8 5.94 0.93 5.01
C ASN A 8 4.79 1.23 5.99
N ASP A 9 5.10 1.72 7.18
CA ASP A 9 4.10 1.99 8.22
C ASP A 9 3.15 3.15 7.85
N GLU A 10 3.66 4.16 7.13
CA GLU A 10 2.94 5.42 6.87
C GLU A 10 2.47 5.59 5.43
N LEU A 11 3.17 4.97 4.47
CA LEU A 11 3.07 5.21 3.03
C LEU A 11 3.00 3.90 2.24
N ALA A 12 2.36 4.00 1.08
CA ALA A 12 2.29 2.95 0.09
C ALA A 12 2.77 3.49 -1.26
N TRP A 13 3.68 2.76 -1.91
CA TRP A 13 4.17 3.05 -3.25
C TRP A 13 3.67 2.00 -4.22
N ALA A 14 3.06 2.44 -5.32
CA ALA A 14 2.67 1.56 -6.41
C ALA A 14 3.34 2.00 -7.70
N GLN A 15 3.89 1.05 -8.46
CA GLN A 15 4.37 1.29 -9.81
C GLN A 15 3.51 0.53 -10.81
N GLY A 16 2.90 1.27 -11.74
CA GLY A 16 2.12 0.69 -12.84
C GLY A 16 3.00 0.46 -14.07
N THR A 17 3.10 -0.79 -14.48
CA THR A 17 3.73 -1.21 -15.73
C THR A 17 2.67 -1.46 -16.79
N TYR A 18 2.78 -0.73 -17.89
CA TYR A 18 1.98 -0.93 -19.10
C TYR A 18 2.93 -1.39 -20.19
N GLU A 19 2.49 -2.32 -21.05
CA GLU A 19 3.32 -2.87 -22.14
C GLU A 19 3.80 -1.80 -23.12
N TYR A 20 3.07 -0.68 -23.26
CA TYR A 20 3.38 0.35 -24.26
C TYR A 20 3.80 1.70 -23.67
N ARG A 21 3.43 2.03 -22.42
CA ARG A 21 3.88 3.25 -21.73
C ARG A 21 3.84 3.05 -20.22
N PRO A 22 4.93 3.20 -19.47
CA PRO A 22 4.87 3.10 -18.01
C PRO A 22 3.76 4.03 -17.48
N MET A 23 2.76 3.47 -16.80
CA MET A 23 1.67 4.27 -16.19
C MET A 23 2.25 5.26 -15.17
N GLY A 24 3.41 4.92 -14.62
CA GLY A 24 4.14 5.76 -13.69
C GLY A 24 4.13 5.20 -12.29
N THR A 25 4.46 6.07 -11.35
CA THR A 25 4.51 5.74 -9.92
C THR A 25 3.50 6.57 -9.16
N ALA A 26 2.75 5.93 -8.28
CA ALA A 26 1.90 6.56 -7.30
C ALA A 26 2.46 6.34 -5.89
N VAL A 27 2.29 7.35 -5.03
CA VAL A 27 2.63 7.27 -3.60
C VAL A 27 1.48 7.88 -2.83
N ILE A 28 0.93 7.11 -1.90
CA ILE A 28 -0.19 7.51 -1.05
C ILE A 28 0.12 7.17 0.41
N ALA A 29 -0.71 7.62 1.34
CA ALA A 29 -0.65 7.13 2.72
C ALA A 29 -1.07 5.65 2.79
N ALA A 30 -0.49 4.88 3.72
CA ALA A 30 -0.84 3.47 3.93
C ALA A 30 -2.32 3.26 4.32
N SER A 31 -2.99 4.33 4.79
CA SER A 31 -4.43 4.36 5.10
C SER A 31 -5.33 4.65 3.88
N ASP A 32 -4.74 5.12 2.78
CA ASP A 32 -5.44 5.54 1.56
C ASP A 32 -5.46 4.44 0.49
N LEU A 33 -6.17 4.70 -0.62
CA LEU A 33 -6.25 3.78 -1.76
C LEU A 33 -5.70 4.43 -3.03
N PHE A 34 -5.06 3.63 -3.88
CA PHE A 34 -4.49 4.15 -5.12
C PHE A 34 -5.58 4.47 -6.11
N ARG A 35 -5.49 5.66 -6.72
CA ARG A 35 -6.36 6.05 -7.84
C ARG A 35 -5.51 6.24 -9.08
N ARG A 36 -6.12 6.05 -10.26
CA ARG A 36 -5.44 6.22 -11.54
C ARG A 36 -4.75 7.58 -11.71
N ARG A 37 -5.35 8.65 -11.15
CA ARG A 37 -4.80 10.02 -11.18
C ARG A 37 -3.54 10.22 -10.33
N ASP A 38 -3.32 9.37 -9.34
CA ASP A 38 -2.13 9.45 -8.48
C ASP A 38 -0.88 8.86 -9.16
N PHE A 39 -1.07 8.10 -10.25
CA PHE A 39 0.02 7.55 -11.04
C PHE A 39 0.58 8.63 -11.94
N ASP A 40 1.78 9.10 -11.62
CA ASP A 40 2.46 10.10 -12.40
C ASP A 40 3.58 9.43 -13.23
N PRO A 41 3.52 9.49 -14.58
CA PRO A 41 4.50 8.88 -15.47
C PRO A 41 5.86 9.57 -15.43
N ARG A 42 5.93 10.82 -14.94
CA ARG A 42 7.20 11.55 -14.75
C ARG A 42 7.85 11.21 -13.41
N ARG A 43 7.08 10.67 -12.46
CA ARG A 43 7.58 10.28 -11.15
C ARG A 43 8.29 8.93 -11.20
N LYS A 44 9.61 8.95 -11.01
CA LYS A 44 10.41 7.73 -10.81
C LYS A 44 10.07 7.10 -9.46
N LEU A 45 10.04 5.76 -9.41
CA LEU A 45 9.84 5.03 -8.17
C LEU A 45 11.04 5.27 -7.24
N LYS A 46 10.78 6.02 -6.18
CA LYS A 46 11.69 6.26 -5.06
C LYS A 46 11.05 5.69 -3.80
N ALA A 47 11.01 4.36 -3.72
CA ALA A 47 10.65 3.69 -2.48
C ALA A 47 11.82 3.88 -1.48
N PRO A 48 11.58 4.34 -0.25
CA PRO A 48 12.60 4.40 0.78
C PRO A 48 13.06 2.98 1.15
N SER A 49 14.26 2.86 1.71
CA SER A 49 14.83 1.55 2.11
C SER A 49 13.99 0.79 3.12
N ASP A 50 13.15 1.49 3.88
CA ASP A 50 12.21 0.90 4.86
C ASP A 50 10.96 0.29 4.20
N ALA A 51 10.66 0.66 2.94
CA ALA A 51 9.50 0.15 2.23
C ALA A 51 9.69 -1.32 1.86
N ARG A 52 8.89 -2.20 2.46
CA ARG A 52 8.89 -3.62 2.14
C ARG A 52 8.07 -3.89 0.89
N PHE A 53 8.65 -4.70 0.00
CA PHE A 53 7.93 -5.20 -1.16
C PHE A 53 6.77 -6.10 -0.71
N ALA A 54 5.55 -5.71 -1.06
CA ALA A 54 4.34 -6.41 -0.67
C ALA A 54 3.91 -7.44 -1.72
N GLY A 55 4.29 -7.23 -2.99
CA GLY A 55 3.97 -8.14 -4.08
C GLY A 55 3.69 -7.45 -5.41
N GLN A 56 3.45 -8.27 -6.43
CA GLN A 56 3.00 -7.84 -7.75
C GLN A 56 1.52 -8.21 -7.93
N PHE A 57 0.74 -7.28 -8.48
CA PHE A 57 -0.69 -7.37 -8.68
C PHE A 57 -1.03 -7.18 -10.16
N ALA A 58 -1.98 -7.97 -10.68
CA ALA A 58 -2.41 -7.85 -12.07
C ALA A 58 -3.25 -6.60 -12.36
N SER A 59 -3.86 -6.01 -11.31
CA SER A 59 -4.81 -4.89 -11.44
C SER A 59 -4.79 -3.96 -10.24
N LEU A 60 -5.12 -2.69 -10.48
CA LEU A 60 -5.26 -1.67 -9.44
C LEU A 60 -6.30 -2.04 -8.36
N GLY A 61 -7.41 -2.68 -8.77
CA GLY A 61 -8.40 -3.18 -7.81
C GLY A 61 -7.85 -4.28 -6.88
N HIS A 62 -6.99 -5.15 -7.41
CA HIS A 62 -6.38 -6.24 -6.62
C HIS A 62 -5.38 -5.68 -5.60
N LEU A 63 -4.63 -4.66 -6.01
CA LEU A 63 -3.72 -3.92 -5.14
C LEU A 63 -4.48 -3.19 -4.02
N ASN A 64 -5.58 -2.50 -4.33
CA ASN A 64 -6.41 -1.81 -3.34
C ASN A 64 -7.07 -2.79 -2.36
N ALA A 65 -7.51 -3.96 -2.82
CA ALA A 65 -8.05 -5.00 -1.94
C ALA A 65 -7.02 -5.47 -0.89
N GLN A 66 -5.74 -5.53 -1.25
CA GLN A 66 -4.67 -5.85 -0.29
C GLN A 66 -4.52 -4.76 0.78
N LEU A 67 -4.56 -3.48 0.38
CA LEU A 67 -4.52 -2.35 1.32
C LEU A 67 -5.70 -2.35 2.27
N GLU A 68 -6.92 -2.59 1.76
CA GLU A 68 -8.12 -2.67 2.59
C GLU A 68 -8.06 -3.81 3.61
N LYS A 69 -7.59 -5.00 3.20
CA LYS A 69 -7.38 -6.13 4.11
C LYS A 69 -6.40 -5.77 5.21
N ARG A 70 -5.29 -5.11 4.87
CA ARG A 70 -4.27 -4.68 5.83
C ARG A 70 -4.82 -3.63 6.80
N ARG A 71 -5.58 -2.64 6.30
CA ARG A 71 -6.25 -1.63 7.12
C ARG A 71 -7.23 -2.25 8.11
N LYS A 72 -8.03 -3.24 7.69
CA LYS A 72 -8.93 -3.98 8.58
C LYS A 72 -8.16 -4.71 9.69
N LYS A 73 -7.04 -5.34 9.34
CA LYS A 73 -6.17 -6.02 10.31
C LYS A 73 -5.60 -5.04 11.36
N LEU A 74 -5.02 -3.93 10.91
CA LEU A 74 -4.47 -2.90 11.80
C LEU A 74 -5.53 -2.26 12.72
N ARG A 75 -6.76 -2.08 12.22
CA ARG A 75 -7.89 -1.62 13.07
C ARG A 75 -8.25 -2.64 14.13
N CYS A 76 -8.20 -3.93 13.81
CA CYS A 76 -8.50 -5.00 14.75
C CYS A 76 -7.44 -5.05 15.87
N GLU A 77 -6.15 -5.01 15.53
CA GLU A 77 -5.04 -5.01 16.52
C GLU A 77 -5.06 -3.77 17.41
N ARG A 78 -5.40 -2.59 16.88
CA ARG A 78 -5.50 -1.36 17.71
C ARG A 78 -6.71 -1.37 18.66
N SER A 79 -7.69 -2.24 18.42
CA SER A 79 -8.93 -2.29 19.21
C SER A 79 -8.86 -3.28 20.37
N GLU A 80 -7.75 -3.99 20.59
CA GLU A 80 -7.54 -4.74 21.83
C GLU A 80 -7.15 -3.76 22.94
N PRO A 81 -8.01 -3.48 23.93
CA PRO A 81 -7.57 -2.78 25.12
C PRO A 81 -6.52 -3.64 25.83
N PRO A 82 -5.43 -3.06 26.37
CA PRO A 82 -4.52 -3.81 27.23
C PRO A 82 -5.36 -4.42 28.36
N SER A 83 -5.27 -5.74 28.51
CA SER A 83 -6.02 -6.48 29.53
C SER A 83 -5.86 -5.79 30.89
N PRO A 84 -6.94 -5.56 31.66
CA PRO A 84 -6.80 -5.08 33.02
C PRO A 84 -6.05 -6.18 33.79
N THR A 85 -4.85 -5.85 34.27
CA THR A 85 -4.11 -6.68 35.23
C THR A 85 -5.05 -7.02 36.39
N PRO A 86 -5.30 -8.30 36.70
CA PRO A 86 -5.98 -8.64 37.95
C PRO A 86 -5.04 -8.26 39.10
N ASN A 87 -5.41 -7.25 39.86
CA ASN A 87 -4.71 -6.86 41.09
C ASN A 87 -5.07 -7.88 42.19
N PRO A 88 -4.11 -8.30 43.04
CA PRO A 88 -4.32 -9.33 44.07
C PRO A 88 -5.19 -8.86 45.24
#